data_AF-A0A7Y5NHT8-F1
#
_entry.id   AF-A0A7Y5NHT8-F1
#
_cell.length_a   1.000
_cell.length_b   1.000
_cell.length_c   1.000
_cell.angle_alpha   90.00
_cell.angle_beta   90.00
_cell.angle_gamma   90.00
#
_symmetry.space_group_name_H-M   'P 1'
#
loop_
_entity.id
_entity.type
_entity.pdbx_description
1 polymer ?
#
loop_
_entity_poly.entity_id
_entity_poly.type
_entity_poly.pdbx_seq_one_letter_code
_entity_poly.pdbx_strand_id
1 'polypeptide(L)' 'MSALHQQLAATKLEHEQTALKRQIAATGRQIDNLVYELYGLSEEEIKIVEGQA' A
#
# COMPACT_ATOMS: atom_id res chain seq x y z
N MET A 1 3.73 11.75 -6.52
CA MET A 1 3.25 11.94 -5.13
C MET A 1 1.73 11.97 -5.13
N SER A 2 1.07 10.89 -4.67
CA SER A 2 -0.41 10.78 -4.61
C SER A 2 -1.02 11.81 -3.64
N ALA A 3 -2.26 12.23 -3.89
CA ALA A 3 -2.99 13.23 -3.08
C ALA A 3 -3.03 12.86 -1.58
N LEU A 4 -3.18 11.58 -1.23
CA LEU A 4 -3.15 11.12 0.17
C LEU A 4 -1.79 11.36 0.85
N HIS A 5 -0.68 11.25 0.12
CA HIS A 5 0.65 11.54 0.66
C HIS A 5 0.86 13.04 0.89
N GLN A 6 0.28 13.88 0.03
CA GLN A 6 0.31 15.33 0.20
C GLN A 6 -0.54 15.75 1.41
N GLN A 7 -1.71 15.15 1.58
CA GLN A 7 -2.58 15.38 2.72
C GLN A 7 -1.92 14.92 4.03
N LEU A 8 -1.28 13.75 4.05
CA LEU A 8 -0.52 13.28 5.21
C LEU A 8 0.60 14.25 5.62
N ALA A 9 1.31 14.83 4.65
CA ALA A 9 2.35 15.81 4.91
C ALA A 9 1.81 17.15 5.45
N ALA A 10 0.55 17.50 5.15
CA ALA A 10 -0.09 18.72 5.59
C ALA A 10 -0.81 18.58 6.96
N THR A 11 -1.20 17.37 7.35
CA THR A 11 -1.95 17.10 8.58
C THR A 11 -1.10 17.26 9.84
N LYS A 12 -1.52 18.14 10.76
CA LYS A 12 -0.83 18.38 12.05
C LYS A 12 -1.37 17.55 13.22
N LEU A 13 -2.50 16.87 13.04
CA LEU A 13 -3.16 16.06 14.07
C LEU A 13 -2.72 14.59 13.98
N GLU A 14 -2.18 14.04 15.07
CA GLU A 14 -1.60 12.69 15.07
C GLU A 14 -2.60 11.58 14.71
N HIS A 15 -3.83 11.65 15.21
CA HIS A 15 -4.86 10.63 14.93
C HIS A 15 -5.28 10.61 13.45
N GLU A 16 -5.38 11.77 12.82
CA GLU A 16 -5.67 11.89 11.38
C GLU A 16 -4.50 11.36 10.55
N GLN A 17 -3.25 11.63 10.95
CA GLN A 17 -2.09 11.04 10.29
C GLN A 17 -2.10 9.52 10.37
N THR A 18 -2.47 8.94 11.52
CA THR A 18 -2.60 7.47 11.66
C THR A 18 -3.66 6.91 10.72
N ALA A 19 -4.82 7.58 10.62
CA ALA A 19 -5.88 7.17 9.70
C ALA A 19 -5.42 7.23 8.23
N LEU A 20 -4.78 8.33 7.82
CA LEU A 20 -4.23 8.49 6.47
C LEU A 20 -3.14 7.46 6.15
N LYS A 21 -2.22 7.19 7.08
CA LYS A 21 -1.18 6.15 6.91
C LYS A 21 -1.81 4.78 6.69
N ARG A 22 -2.86 4.43 7.45
CA ARG A 22 -3.59 3.16 7.27
C ARG A 22 -4.26 3.09 5.90
N GLN A 23 -4.88 4.17 5.45
CA GLN A 23 -5.52 4.24 4.13
C GLN A 23 -4.50 4.10 2.99
N ILE A 24 -3.34 4.75 3.10
CA ILE A 24 -2.24 4.61 2.15
C ILE A 24 -1.76 3.16 2.10
N ALA A 25 -1.53 2.53 3.25
CA ALA A 25 -1.09 1.14 3.30
C ALA A 25 -2.12 0.15 2.74
N ALA A 26 -3.42 0.38 3.00
CA ALA A 26 -4.49 -0.44 2.44
C ALA A 26 -4.55 -0.29 0.91
N THR A 27 -4.44 0.94 0.40
CA THR A 27 -4.42 1.22 -1.04
C THR A 27 -3.17 0.61 -1.70
N GLY A 28 -2.01 0.66 -1.05
CA GLY A 28 -0.78 0.02 -1.51
C GLY A 28 -0.99 -1.48 -1.75
N ARG A 29 -1.51 -2.20 -0.75
CA ARG A 29 -1.81 -3.64 -0.89
C ARG A 29 -2.82 -3.95 -1.99
N GLN A 30 -3.81 -3.08 -2.21
CA GLN A 30 -4.77 -3.25 -3.31
C GLN A 30 -4.08 -3.12 -4.68
N ILE A 31 -3.11 -2.20 -4.79
CA ILE A 31 -2.31 -2.04 -6.01
C ILE A 31 -1.43 -3.28 -6.21
N ASP A 32 -0.74 -3.74 -5.16
CA ASP A 32 0.12 -4.93 -5.23
C ASP A 32 -0.67 -6.15 -5.71
N ASN A 33 -1.85 -6.39 -5.13
CA ASN A 33 -2.74 -7.48 -5.53
C ASN A 33 -3.19 -7.36 -6.99
N LEU A 34 -3.56 -6.16 -7.45
CA LEU A 34 -3.96 -5.94 -8.83
C LEU A 34 -2.80 -6.20 -9.80
N VAL A 35 -1.59 -5.81 -9.41
CA VAL A 35 -0.37 -6.10 -10.18
C VAL A 35 -0.15 -7.62 -10.24
N TYR A 36 -0.25 -8.32 -9.11
CA TYR A 36 -0.12 -9.79 -9.08
C TYR A 36 -1.15 -10.49 -9.96
N GLU A 37 -2.40 -10.04 -9.93
CA GLU A 37 -3.47 -10.56 -10.78
C GLU A 37 -3.19 -10.30 -12.26
N LEU A 38 -2.77 -9.08 -12.62
CA LEU A 38 -2.45 -8.71 -14.01
C LEU A 38 -1.31 -9.54 -14.61
N TYR A 39 -0.32 -9.90 -13.79
CA TYR A 39 0.80 -10.73 -14.22
C TYR A 39 0.59 -12.24 -13.95
N GLY A 40 -0.53 -12.62 -13.33
CA GLY A 40 -0.88 -14.01 -13.07
C GLY A 40 0.04 -14.73 -12.09
N LEU A 41 0.57 -14.03 -11.09
CA LEU A 41 1.49 -14.62 -10.11
C LEU A 41 0.77 -15.64 -9.21
N SER A 42 1.46 -16.73 -8.93
CA SER A 42 1.10 -17.71 -7.90
C SER A 42 1.49 -17.24 -6.49
N GLU A 43 0.93 -17.89 -5.46
CA GLU A 43 1.27 -17.57 -4.05
C GLU A 43 2.77 -17.73 -3.75
N GLU A 44 3.44 -18.66 -4.41
CA GLU A 44 4.89 -18.88 -4.22
C GLU A 44 5.70 -17.72 -4.82
N GLU A 45 5.34 -17.27 -6.02
CA GLU A 45 5.97 -16.11 -6.67
C GLU A 45 5.72 -14.82 -5.89
N ILE A 46 4.51 -14.65 -5.33
CA ILE A 46 4.20 -13.51 -4.45
C ILE A 46 5.12 -13.52 -3.21
N LYS A 47 5.29 -14.67 -2.54
CA LYS A 47 6.18 -14.78 -1.37
C LYS A 47 7.63 -14.43 -1.71
N ILE A 48 8.10 -14.81 -2.90
CA ILE A 48 9.44 -14.44 -3.38
C ILE A 48 9.54 -12.92 -3.58
N VAL A 49 8.54 -12.30 -4.21
CA VAL A 49 8.50 -10.83 -4.42
C VAL A 49 8.43 -10.07 -3.09
N GLU A 50 7.69 -10.58 -2.11
CA GLU A 50 7.57 -9.99 -0.77
C GLU A 50 8.77 -10.29 0.14
N GLY A 51 9.75 -11.08 -0.30
CA GLY A 51 10.92 -11.46 0.50
C GLY A 51 10.57 -12.36 1.70
N GLN A 52 9.48 -13.11 1.60
CA GLN A 52 8.98 -14.06 2.60
C GLN A 52 9.35 -15.52 2.27
N ALA A 53 10.26 -15.71 1.31
CA ALA A 53 10.77 -17.01 0.86
C ALA A 53 11.96 -17.49 1.71
#